data_AF-A0AAD7LMF4-F1
#
_entry.id   AF-A0AAD7LMF4-F1
#
_cell.length_a   1.000
_cell.length_b   1.000
_cell.length_c   1.000
_cell.angle_alpha   90.00
_cell.angle_beta   90.00
_cell.angle_gamma   90.00
#
_symmetry.space_group_name_H-M   'P 1'
#
loop_
_entity.id
_entity.type
_entity.pdbx_description
1 polymer ?
#
loop_
_entity_poly.entity_id
_entity_poly.type
_entity_poly.pdbx_seq_one_letter_code
_entity_poly.pdbx_strand_id
1 'polypeptide(L)'
;MVLERWEKQLNDLFEGQPCDMYDAALSDTVSKYPVDIQPFRDMIEGMRLDLRKSRYNNFDELYLYCYYAAGTVGLMSVPVMGIAPESMASTESVHNAALALGIANQLTNILRDVREDARRGKVYLPQDELAQAGLFEDDIFLRQVTEKWRSFMKGQIKRARMFFDKAEKGVVSLTRLVDGRYGHPYCYMGRSCMQLKLMTISL
;
A
#
# COMPACT_ATOMS: atom_id res chain seq x y z
N MET A 1 15.19 0.12 -20.47
CA MET A 1 14.32 1.16 -19.84
C MET A 1 14.76 1.44 -18.41
N VAL A 2 14.32 2.55 -17.78
CA VAL A 2 14.72 2.92 -16.39
C VAL A 2 14.43 1.81 -15.37
N LEU A 3 13.26 1.15 -15.46
CA LEU A 3 12.88 0.08 -14.53
C LEU A 3 13.75 -1.18 -14.63
N GLU A 4 14.26 -1.52 -15.81
CA GLU A 4 15.21 -2.63 -15.98
C GLU A 4 16.55 -2.33 -15.30
N ARG A 5 17.00 -1.07 -15.39
CA ARG A 5 18.20 -0.62 -14.69
C ARG A 5 18.02 -0.72 -13.18
N TRP A 6 16.87 -0.28 -12.66
CA TRP A 6 16.57 -0.38 -11.22
C TRP A 6 16.48 -1.83 -10.74
N GLU A 7 15.87 -2.72 -11.52
CA GLU A 7 15.83 -4.15 -11.18
C GLU A 7 17.24 -4.77 -11.17
N LYS A 8 18.10 -4.40 -12.13
CA LYS A 8 19.49 -4.83 -12.13
C LYS A 8 20.23 -4.28 -10.90
N GLN A 9 20.13 -2.98 -10.61
CA GLN A 9 20.77 -2.36 -9.44
C GLN A 9 20.31 -3.02 -8.13
N LEU A 10 19.02 -3.35 -8.00
CA LEU A 10 18.49 -4.07 -6.86
C LEU A 10 19.15 -5.45 -6.71
N ASN A 11 19.30 -6.21 -7.80
CA ASN A 11 19.97 -7.51 -7.74
C ASN A 11 21.46 -7.37 -7.37
N ASP A 12 22.18 -6.45 -8.03
CA ASP A 12 23.58 -6.17 -7.76
C ASP A 12 23.79 -5.80 -6.27
N LEU A 13 22.90 -4.97 -5.70
CA LEU A 13 22.92 -4.60 -4.29
C LEU A 13 22.79 -5.79 -3.36
N PHE A 14 21.82 -6.68 -3.62
CA PHE A 14 21.60 -7.88 -2.81
C PHE A 14 22.71 -8.92 -2.99
N GLU A 15 23.50 -8.81 -4.07
CA GLU A 15 24.75 -9.56 -4.30
C GLU A 15 26.00 -8.86 -3.71
N GLY A 16 25.81 -7.73 -2.99
CA GLY A 16 26.88 -7.02 -2.30
C GLY A 16 27.68 -6.04 -3.17
N GLN A 17 27.11 -5.58 -4.28
CA GLN A 17 27.71 -4.62 -5.22
C GLN A 17 26.93 -3.29 -5.29
N PRO A 18 26.88 -2.49 -4.21
CA PRO A 18 26.19 -1.20 -4.22
C PRO A 18 26.88 -0.19 -5.16
N CYS A 19 26.11 0.60 -5.92
CA CYS A 19 26.68 1.52 -6.91
C CYS A 19 26.58 3.01 -6.56
N ASP A 20 25.75 3.38 -5.57
CA ASP A 20 25.60 4.75 -5.08
C ASP A 20 25.31 4.84 -3.57
N MET A 21 25.00 6.06 -3.07
CA MET A 21 24.74 6.29 -1.65
C MET A 21 23.42 5.70 -1.15
N TYR A 22 22.42 5.57 -2.01
CA TYR A 22 21.13 4.96 -1.65
C TYR A 22 21.29 3.45 -1.55
N ASP A 23 22.04 2.88 -2.49
CA ASP A 23 22.42 1.47 -2.47
C ASP A 23 23.24 1.14 -1.23
N ALA A 24 24.19 2.00 -0.84
CA ALA A 24 24.98 1.81 0.37
C ALA A 24 24.09 1.80 1.64
N ALA A 25 23.12 2.70 1.72
CA ALA A 25 22.19 2.77 2.85
C ALA A 25 21.26 1.54 2.93
N LEU A 26 20.74 1.09 1.78
CA LEU A 26 19.93 -0.12 1.73
C LEU A 26 20.79 -1.37 1.99
N SER A 27 22.02 -1.42 1.49
CA SER A 27 22.99 -2.50 1.75
C SER A 27 23.29 -2.64 3.25
N ASP A 28 23.49 -1.51 3.96
CA ASP A 28 23.65 -1.51 5.42
C ASP A 28 22.41 -2.10 6.12
N THR A 29 21.20 -1.74 5.66
CA THR A 29 19.94 -2.27 6.20
C THR A 29 19.80 -3.77 5.97
N VAL A 30 19.98 -4.26 4.75
CA VAL A 30 19.84 -5.71 4.43
C VAL A 30 20.92 -6.56 5.11
N SER A 31 22.06 -5.97 5.48
CA SER A 31 23.10 -6.66 6.25
C SER A 31 22.73 -6.86 7.73
N LYS A 32 21.88 -5.98 8.28
CA LYS A 32 21.48 -5.95 9.70
C LYS A 32 20.16 -6.66 9.98
N TYR A 33 19.27 -6.70 9.00
CA TYR A 33 17.90 -7.21 9.14
C TYR A 33 17.61 -8.29 8.10
N PRO A 34 16.81 -9.32 8.43
CA PRO A 34 16.48 -10.42 7.53
C PRO A 34 15.42 -10.00 6.50
N VAL A 35 15.80 -9.06 5.62
CA VAL A 35 14.93 -8.49 4.60
C VAL A 35 14.99 -9.35 3.34
N ASP A 36 13.83 -9.76 2.83
CA ASP A 36 13.71 -10.48 1.56
C ASP A 36 13.75 -9.49 0.38
N ILE A 37 14.40 -9.87 -0.72
CA ILE A 37 14.43 -9.11 -1.98
C ILE A 37 13.06 -9.12 -2.69
N GLN A 38 12.23 -10.15 -2.47
CA GLN A 38 11.01 -10.36 -3.24
C GLN A 38 10.03 -9.18 -3.17
N PRO A 39 9.72 -8.57 -2.00
CA PRO A 39 8.89 -7.37 -1.95
C PRO A 39 9.41 -6.19 -2.79
N PHE A 40 10.74 -6.07 -2.96
CA PHE A 40 11.34 -5.01 -3.78
C PHE A 40 11.12 -5.27 -5.27
N ARG A 41 11.29 -6.52 -5.70
CA ARG A 41 10.97 -6.93 -7.07
C ARG A 41 9.48 -6.74 -7.38
N ASP A 42 8.63 -7.12 -6.43
CA ASP A 42 7.18 -6.93 -6.52
C ASP A 42 6.82 -5.45 -6.66
N MET A 43 7.48 -4.55 -5.92
CA MET A 43 7.26 -3.10 -6.07
C MET A 43 7.66 -2.59 -7.46
N ILE A 44 8.77 -3.08 -8.03
CA ILE A 44 9.17 -2.76 -9.41
C ILE A 44 8.13 -3.26 -10.42
N GLU A 45 7.59 -4.47 -10.24
CA GLU A 45 6.50 -4.98 -11.07
C GLU A 45 5.23 -4.13 -10.94
N GLY A 46 4.95 -3.63 -9.74
CA GLY A 46 3.90 -2.63 -9.51
C GLY A 46 4.07 -1.38 -10.37
N MET A 47 5.29 -0.84 -10.42
CA MET A 47 5.60 0.32 -11.26
C MET A 47 5.43 0.00 -12.76
N ARG A 48 5.78 -1.22 -13.20
CA ARG A 48 5.52 -1.66 -14.59
C ARG A 48 4.04 -1.75 -14.87
N LEU A 49 3.26 -2.30 -13.94
CA LEU A 49 1.81 -2.40 -14.06
C LEU A 49 1.17 -1.00 -14.16
N ASP A 50 1.61 -0.06 -13.34
CA ASP A 50 1.09 1.31 -13.30
C ASP A 50 1.31 2.11 -14.61
N LEU A 51 2.33 1.74 -15.39
CA LEU A 51 2.60 2.33 -16.71
C LEU A 51 1.65 1.83 -17.81
N ARG A 52 1.09 0.62 -17.67
CA ARG A 52 0.30 -0.03 -18.72
C ARG A 52 -1.18 -0.16 -18.40
N LYS A 53 -1.56 -0.21 -17.11
CA LYS A 53 -2.91 -0.52 -16.67
C LYS A 53 -3.59 0.71 -16.08
N SER A 54 -4.74 1.06 -16.64
CA SER A 54 -5.53 2.22 -16.23
C SER A 54 -6.92 1.86 -15.69
N ARG A 55 -7.35 0.61 -15.82
CA ARG A 55 -8.68 0.08 -15.43
C ARG A 55 -8.53 -1.27 -14.74
N TYR A 56 -9.42 -1.56 -13.80
CA TYR A 56 -9.39 -2.77 -12.97
C TYR A 56 -10.76 -3.45 -13.00
N ASN A 57 -10.82 -4.67 -13.54
CA ASN A 57 -12.09 -5.34 -13.81
C ASN A 57 -12.88 -5.63 -12.53
N ASN A 58 -12.18 -5.98 -11.45
CA ASN A 58 -12.76 -6.36 -10.17
C ASN A 58 -11.84 -5.97 -9.01
N PHE A 59 -12.32 -6.20 -7.78
CA PHE A 59 -11.53 -5.89 -6.59
C PHE A 59 -10.25 -6.73 -6.47
N ASP A 60 -10.19 -7.96 -6.97
CA ASP A 60 -8.98 -8.78 -6.87
C ASP A 60 -7.82 -8.18 -7.69
N GLU A 61 -8.12 -7.65 -8.88
CA GLU A 61 -7.13 -6.92 -9.67
C GLU A 61 -6.68 -5.62 -8.97
N LEU A 62 -7.62 -4.90 -8.35
CA LEU A 62 -7.30 -3.70 -7.58
C LEU A 62 -6.46 -4.02 -6.34
N TYR A 63 -6.79 -5.12 -5.66
CA TYR A 63 -6.06 -5.62 -4.51
C TYR A 63 -4.62 -5.95 -4.88
N LEU A 64 -4.40 -6.63 -6.01
CA LEU A 64 -3.07 -6.94 -6.50
C LEU A 64 -2.26 -5.66 -6.81
N TYR A 65 -2.91 -4.63 -7.37
CA TYR A 65 -2.26 -3.33 -7.52
C TYR A 65 -1.92 -2.68 -6.18
N CYS A 66 -2.84 -2.68 -5.22
CA CYS A 66 -2.57 -2.17 -3.87
C CYS A 66 -1.43 -2.95 -3.18
N TYR A 67 -1.34 -4.27 -3.40
CA TYR A 67 -0.26 -5.11 -2.91
C TYR A 67 1.07 -4.59 -3.43
N TYR A 68 1.21 -4.47 -4.76
CA TYR A 68 2.47 -4.03 -5.36
C TYR A 68 2.85 -2.59 -4.99
N ALA A 69 1.87 -1.67 -4.97
CA ALA A 69 2.10 -0.25 -4.78
C ALA A 69 2.36 0.16 -3.33
N ALA A 70 1.86 -0.61 -2.35
CA ALA A 70 1.96 -0.22 -0.93
C ALA A 70 2.05 -1.42 0.04
N GLY A 71 1.47 -2.57 -0.30
CA GLY A 71 1.58 -3.78 0.52
C GLY A 71 3.02 -4.26 0.69
N THR A 72 3.79 -4.23 -0.40
CA THR A 72 5.22 -4.55 -0.44
C THR A 72 6.03 -3.70 0.53
N VAL A 73 5.74 -2.41 0.67
CA VAL A 73 6.41 -1.50 1.62
C VAL A 73 6.21 -1.96 3.07
N GLY A 74 5.02 -2.45 3.40
CA GLY A 74 4.75 -3.06 4.69
C GLY A 74 5.65 -4.26 4.95
N LEU A 75 5.77 -5.16 3.96
CA LEU A 75 6.62 -6.36 4.06
C LEU A 75 8.12 -6.03 4.15
N MET A 76 8.59 -4.98 3.47
CA MET A 76 9.97 -4.48 3.61
C MET A 76 10.25 -3.93 5.02
N SER A 77 9.23 -3.35 5.66
CA SER A 77 9.40 -2.62 6.93
C SER A 77 9.35 -3.53 8.15
N VAL A 78 8.63 -4.66 8.10
CA VAL A 78 8.46 -5.53 9.27
C VAL A 78 9.79 -6.08 9.81
N PRO A 79 10.72 -6.61 8.99
CA PRO A 79 11.99 -7.11 9.50
C PRO A 79 12.84 -6.05 10.21
N VAL A 80 12.70 -4.79 9.79
CA VAL A 80 13.41 -3.64 10.39
C VAL A 80 12.78 -3.22 11.71
N MET A 81 11.44 -3.18 11.78
CA MET A 81 10.73 -2.82 13.02
C MET A 81 10.80 -3.93 14.08
N GLY A 82 10.89 -5.18 13.65
CA GLY A 82 10.90 -6.35 14.53
C GLY A 82 9.58 -6.58 15.25
N ILE A 83 9.48 -7.75 15.87
CA ILE A 83 8.33 -8.17 16.69
C ILE A 83 8.75 -8.08 18.14
N ALA A 84 7.88 -7.49 18.98
CA ALA A 84 8.19 -7.30 20.39
C ALA A 84 8.42 -8.67 21.06
N PRO A 85 9.47 -8.85 21.88
CA PRO A 85 9.77 -10.14 22.52
C PRO A 85 8.62 -10.71 23.36
N GLU A 86 7.80 -9.83 23.93
CA GLU A 86 6.61 -10.16 24.72
C GLU A 86 5.35 -10.43 23.88
N SER A 87 5.41 -10.26 22.55
CA SER A 87 4.26 -10.50 21.69
C SER A 87 3.99 -11.99 21.51
N MET A 88 2.72 -12.36 21.62
CA MET A 88 2.21 -13.69 21.31
C MET A 88 1.84 -13.86 19.82
N ALA A 89 2.02 -12.83 18.99
CA ALA A 89 1.69 -12.88 17.58
C ALA A 89 2.74 -13.69 16.80
N SER A 90 2.29 -14.50 15.84
CA SER A 90 3.19 -15.14 14.89
C SER A 90 3.78 -14.13 13.91
N THR A 91 4.97 -14.40 13.38
CA THR A 91 5.58 -13.61 12.31
C THR A 91 4.63 -13.43 11.12
N GLU A 92 3.94 -14.49 10.72
CA GLU A 92 2.94 -14.47 9.66
C GLU A 92 1.79 -13.50 9.98
N SER A 93 1.29 -13.48 11.21
CA SER A 93 0.23 -12.56 11.64
C SER A 93 0.66 -11.10 11.52
N VAL A 94 1.90 -10.79 11.91
CA VAL A 94 2.47 -9.44 11.81
C VAL A 94 2.68 -9.03 10.35
N HIS A 95 3.18 -9.94 9.50
CA HIS A 95 3.33 -9.71 8.06
C HIS A 95 1.98 -9.42 7.39
N ASN A 96 0.96 -10.23 7.69
CA ASN A 96 -0.40 -10.03 7.18
C ASN A 96 -1.01 -8.71 7.65
N ALA A 97 -0.71 -8.27 8.87
CA ALA A 97 -1.16 -6.98 9.37
C ALA A 97 -0.45 -5.79 8.68
N ALA A 98 0.86 -5.87 8.48
CA ALA A 98 1.60 -4.86 7.76
C ALA A 98 1.16 -4.76 6.28
N LEU A 99 0.91 -5.92 5.65
CA LEU A 99 0.33 -5.99 4.33
C LEU A 99 -1.03 -5.31 4.29
N ALA A 100 -1.94 -5.69 5.20
CA ALA A 100 -3.27 -5.10 5.29
C ALA A 100 -3.22 -3.58 5.48
N LEU A 101 -2.23 -3.06 6.23
CA LEU A 101 -2.04 -1.62 6.40
C LEU A 101 -1.62 -0.94 5.10
N GLY A 102 -0.70 -1.53 4.35
CA GLY A 102 -0.31 -1.05 3.02
C GLY A 102 -1.50 -0.99 2.06
N ILE A 103 -2.30 -2.06 2.02
CA ILE A 103 -3.55 -2.10 1.23
C ILE A 103 -4.52 -1.00 1.67
N ALA A 104 -4.79 -0.86 2.97
CA ALA A 104 -5.69 0.15 3.50
C ALA A 104 -5.25 1.57 3.13
N ASN A 105 -3.95 1.84 3.24
CA ASN A 105 -3.35 3.12 2.87
C ASN A 105 -3.52 3.40 1.38
N GLN A 106 -3.27 2.41 0.51
CA GLN A 106 -3.41 2.63 -0.93
C GLN A 106 -4.86 2.80 -1.37
N LEU A 107 -5.79 2.02 -0.80
CA LEU A 107 -7.22 2.25 -1.01
C LEU A 107 -7.62 3.67 -0.58
N THR A 108 -7.05 4.18 0.52
CA THR A 108 -7.31 5.55 0.97
C THR A 108 -6.80 6.60 -0.04
N ASN A 109 -5.60 6.40 -0.60
CA ASN A 109 -5.08 7.28 -1.66
C ASN A 109 -6.00 7.29 -2.88
N ILE A 110 -6.40 6.11 -3.36
CA ILE A 110 -7.30 5.95 -4.49
C ILE A 110 -8.63 6.68 -4.24
N LEU A 111 -9.24 6.51 -3.07
CA LEU A 111 -10.53 7.12 -2.76
C LEU A 111 -10.45 8.63 -2.54
N ARG A 112 -9.30 9.14 -2.09
CA ARG A 112 -9.03 10.57 -1.94
C ARG A 112 -8.85 11.24 -3.31
N ASP A 113 -8.14 10.58 -4.22
CA ASP A 113 -7.61 11.17 -5.45
C ASP A 113 -8.37 10.73 -6.72
N VAL A 114 -9.57 10.14 -6.59
CA VAL A 114 -10.39 9.64 -7.71
C VAL A 114 -10.46 10.65 -8.87
N ARG A 115 -10.61 11.94 -8.57
CA ARG A 115 -10.73 12.99 -9.59
C ARG A 115 -9.41 13.30 -10.26
N GLU A 116 -8.36 13.43 -9.46
CA GLU A 116 -6.99 13.70 -9.92
C GLU A 116 -6.49 12.56 -10.80
N ASP A 117 -6.78 11.31 -10.43
CA ASP A 117 -6.46 10.12 -11.20
C ASP A 117 -7.27 10.04 -12.49
N ALA A 118 -8.57 10.32 -12.44
CA ALA A 118 -9.42 10.34 -13.63
C ALA A 118 -8.89 11.34 -14.67
N ARG A 119 -8.47 12.55 -14.26
CA ARG A 119 -7.85 13.53 -15.17
C ARG A 119 -6.58 13.03 -15.85
N ARG A 120 -5.88 12.07 -15.24
CA ARG A 120 -4.68 11.41 -15.80
C ARG A 120 -5.03 10.17 -16.61
N GLY A 121 -6.32 9.94 -16.88
CA GLY A 121 -6.82 8.78 -17.61
C GLY A 121 -6.84 7.49 -16.79
N LYS A 122 -6.76 7.55 -15.45
CA LYS A 122 -6.74 6.39 -14.55
C LYS A 122 -8.03 6.27 -13.74
N VAL A 123 -8.58 5.07 -13.68
CA VAL A 123 -9.76 4.75 -12.85
C VAL A 123 -9.46 3.44 -12.13
N TYR A 124 -9.09 3.56 -10.85
CA TYR A 124 -8.75 2.42 -10.00
C TYR A 124 -9.97 1.69 -9.44
N LEU A 125 -11.12 2.36 -9.37
CA LEU A 125 -12.36 1.78 -8.85
C LEU A 125 -12.76 0.53 -9.66
N PRO A 126 -13.19 -0.58 -9.01
CA PRO A 126 -13.52 -1.81 -9.72
C PRO A 126 -14.67 -1.61 -10.73
N GLN A 127 -14.45 -2.01 -11.98
CA GLN A 127 -15.40 -1.77 -13.06
C GLN A 127 -16.70 -2.57 -12.90
N ASP A 128 -16.61 -3.80 -12.41
CA ASP A 128 -17.77 -4.62 -12.07
C ASP A 128 -18.66 -4.00 -10.99
N GLU A 129 -18.06 -3.44 -9.94
CA GLU A 129 -18.79 -2.80 -8.84
C GLU A 129 -19.38 -1.45 -9.25
N LEU A 130 -18.69 -0.69 -10.12
CA LEU A 130 -19.26 0.51 -10.74
C LEU A 130 -20.50 0.17 -11.57
N ALA A 131 -20.40 -0.85 -12.43
CA ALA A 131 -21.52 -1.30 -13.25
C ALA A 131 -22.70 -1.80 -12.40
N GLN A 132 -22.44 -2.55 -11.32
CA GLN A 132 -23.47 -2.99 -10.37
C GLN A 132 -24.18 -1.81 -9.67
N ALA A 133 -23.46 -0.72 -9.40
CA ALA A 133 -24.03 0.51 -8.85
C ALA A 133 -24.76 1.37 -9.92
N GLY A 134 -24.72 0.95 -11.19
CA GLY A 134 -25.24 1.73 -12.31
C GLY A 134 -24.48 3.05 -12.52
N LEU A 135 -23.17 3.02 -12.28
CA LEU A 135 -22.22 4.10 -12.49
C LEU A 135 -21.32 3.76 -13.67
N PHE A 136 -21.00 4.77 -14.46
CA PHE A 136 -20.08 4.70 -15.59
C PHE A 136 -18.91 5.64 -15.36
N GLU A 137 -17.84 5.48 -16.14
CA GLU A 137 -16.68 6.37 -16.02
C GLU A 137 -17.05 7.84 -16.22
N ASP A 138 -18.00 8.13 -17.11
CA ASP A 138 -18.51 9.48 -17.35
C ASP A 138 -19.08 10.11 -16.07
N ASP A 139 -19.70 9.33 -15.17
CA ASP A 139 -20.17 9.84 -13.88
C ASP A 139 -19.01 10.34 -12.99
N ILE A 140 -17.85 9.72 -13.12
CA ILE A 140 -16.60 10.13 -12.44
C ILE A 140 -16.09 11.45 -13.03
N PHE A 141 -16.09 11.55 -14.36
CA PHE A 141 -15.60 12.72 -15.09
C PHE A 141 -16.53 13.95 -14.97
N LEU A 142 -17.84 13.73 -14.95
CA LEU A 142 -18.88 14.77 -14.90
C LEU A 142 -19.04 15.39 -13.51
N ARG A 143 -18.35 14.86 -12.49
CA ARG A 143 -18.31 15.39 -11.11
C ARG A 143 -19.68 15.43 -10.43
N GLN A 144 -20.60 14.56 -10.83
CA GLN A 144 -21.94 14.53 -10.25
C GLN A 144 -21.96 13.64 -9.00
N VAL A 145 -22.10 14.29 -7.84
CA VAL A 145 -22.28 13.60 -6.56
C VAL A 145 -23.75 13.18 -6.43
N THR A 146 -24.09 12.04 -7.02
CA THR A 146 -25.42 11.43 -6.92
C THR A 146 -25.55 10.56 -5.67
N GLU A 147 -26.78 10.17 -5.30
CA GLU A 147 -26.96 9.21 -4.19
C GLU A 147 -26.36 7.84 -4.51
N LYS A 148 -26.38 7.43 -5.79
CA LYS A 148 -25.70 6.21 -6.26
C LYS A 148 -24.19 6.29 -6.01
N TRP A 149 -23.58 7.41 -6.37
CA TRP A 149 -22.16 7.68 -6.11
C TRP A 149 -21.85 7.62 -4.61
N ARG A 150 -22.64 8.29 -3.78
CA ARG A 150 -22.50 8.28 -2.31
C ARG A 150 -22.56 6.87 -1.74
N SER A 151 -23.55 6.08 -2.19
CA SER A 151 -23.73 4.69 -1.76
C SER A 151 -22.54 3.82 -2.15
N PHE A 152 -22.09 3.93 -3.41
CA PHE A 152 -20.91 3.22 -3.91
C PHE A 152 -19.65 3.57 -3.10
N MET A 153 -19.37 4.87 -2.91
CA MET A 153 -18.19 5.33 -2.18
C MET A 153 -18.23 4.92 -0.70
N LYS A 154 -19.40 4.90 -0.05
CA LYS A 154 -19.55 4.33 1.31
C LYS A 154 -19.10 2.87 1.37
N GLY A 155 -19.43 2.07 0.35
CA GLY A 155 -18.96 0.69 0.22
C GLY A 155 -17.44 0.58 0.16
N GLN A 156 -16.80 1.41 -0.68
CA GLN A 156 -15.34 1.42 -0.81
C GLN A 156 -14.64 1.92 0.47
N ILE A 157 -15.18 2.95 1.12
CA ILE A 157 -14.68 3.44 2.42
C ILE A 157 -14.79 2.36 3.49
N LYS A 158 -15.91 1.62 3.53
CA LYS A 158 -16.08 0.49 4.45
C LYS A 158 -15.02 -0.58 4.19
N ARG A 159 -14.70 -0.89 2.94
CA ARG A 159 -13.63 -1.82 2.57
C ARG A 159 -12.27 -1.37 3.07
N ALA A 160 -11.90 -0.09 2.86
CA ALA A 160 -10.64 0.45 3.38
C ALA A 160 -10.57 0.34 4.92
N ARG A 161 -11.66 0.65 5.62
CA ARG A 161 -11.75 0.49 7.09
C ARG A 161 -11.56 -0.96 7.53
N MET A 162 -12.16 -1.93 6.84
CA MET A 162 -11.94 -3.36 7.14
C MET A 162 -10.47 -3.77 7.06
N PHE A 163 -9.68 -3.21 6.14
CA PHE A 163 -8.24 -3.46 6.07
C PHE A 163 -7.47 -2.76 7.20
N PHE A 164 -7.87 -1.57 7.63
CA PHE A 164 -7.31 -0.95 8.84
C PHE A 164 -7.58 -1.79 10.09
N ASP A 165 -8.77 -2.37 10.22
CA ASP A 165 -9.14 -3.22 11.36
C ASP A 165 -8.33 -4.54 11.36
N LYS A 166 -8.05 -5.10 10.16
CA LYS A 166 -7.13 -6.24 10.02
C LYS A 166 -5.71 -5.89 10.43
N ALA A 167 -5.22 -4.73 10.01
CA ALA A 167 -3.88 -4.25 10.35
C ALA A 167 -3.70 -4.03 11.86
N GLU A 168 -4.71 -3.49 12.53
CA GLU A 168 -4.64 -3.16 13.96
C GLU A 168 -4.29 -4.36 14.84
N LYS A 169 -4.76 -5.55 14.48
CA LYS A 169 -4.50 -6.78 15.23
C LYS A 169 -3.02 -7.15 15.32
N GLY A 170 -2.22 -6.83 14.29
CA GLY A 170 -0.80 -7.19 14.26
C GLY A 170 0.15 -6.02 14.45
N VAL A 171 -0.24 -4.78 14.12
CA VAL A 171 0.63 -3.60 14.30
C VAL A 171 0.92 -3.31 15.77
N VAL A 172 0.01 -3.68 16.69
CA VAL A 172 0.27 -3.61 18.15
C VAL A 172 1.39 -4.53 18.62
N SER A 173 1.77 -5.53 17.82
CA SER A 173 2.81 -6.51 18.14
C SER A 173 4.20 -6.13 17.65
N LEU A 174 4.32 -5.05 16.87
CA LEU A 174 5.60 -4.54 16.41
C LEU A 174 6.35 -3.88 17.58
N THR A 175 7.67 -4.06 17.60
CA THR A 175 8.52 -3.45 18.63
C THR A 175 8.44 -1.93 18.55
N ARG A 176 8.40 -1.25 19.71
CA ARG A 176 8.45 0.22 19.80
C ARG A 176 9.82 0.84 19.52
N LEU A 177 10.82 0.02 19.18
CA LEU A 177 12.23 0.41 19.14
C LEU A 177 12.71 0.53 17.70
N VAL A 178 12.68 1.75 17.19
CA VAL A 178 13.62 2.18 16.13
C VAL A 178 14.61 3.10 16.83
N ASP A 179 15.86 2.69 16.96
CA ASP A 179 16.97 3.46 17.57
C ASP A 179 16.75 3.99 18.99
N GLY A 180 16.22 3.18 19.91
CA GLY A 180 16.13 3.55 21.33
C GLY A 180 15.17 4.72 21.63
N ARG A 181 14.39 5.18 20.65
CA ARG A 181 13.37 6.21 20.83
C ARG A 181 11.98 5.58 20.79
N TYR A 182 11.23 5.77 21.87
CA TYR A 182 9.83 5.34 21.96
C TYR A 182 8.98 6.13 20.97
N GLY A 183 8.54 5.48 19.89
CA GLY A 183 7.51 6.00 19.01
C GLY A 183 6.42 4.96 18.78
N HIS A 184 5.18 5.40 18.59
CA HIS A 184 4.06 4.50 18.37
C HIS A 184 4.16 3.90 16.95
N PRO A 185 4.16 2.56 16.76
CA PRO A 185 4.35 1.92 15.44
C PRO A 185 3.41 2.44 14.36
N TYR A 186 2.21 2.85 14.75
CA TYR A 186 1.22 3.43 13.85
C TYR A 186 1.57 4.80 13.27
N CYS A 187 2.39 5.61 13.95
CA CYS A 187 2.88 6.86 13.39
C CYS A 187 3.86 6.59 12.25
N TYR A 188 4.72 5.58 12.40
CA TYR A 188 5.68 5.20 11.36
C TYR A 188 5.02 4.53 10.17
N MET A 189 3.97 3.73 10.39
CA MET A 189 3.23 3.08 9.30
C MET A 189 2.02 3.90 8.78
N GLY A 190 1.84 5.15 9.24
CA GLY A 190 0.97 6.14 8.61
C GLY A 190 -0.55 6.09 8.92
N ARG A 191 -1.02 5.27 9.86
CA ARG A 191 -2.47 5.08 10.11
C ARG A 191 -3.19 6.36 10.55
N SER A 192 -2.66 7.08 11.54
CA SER A 192 -3.35 8.23 12.14
C SER A 192 -3.61 9.35 11.13
N CYS A 193 -2.64 9.62 10.25
CA CYS A 193 -2.79 10.60 9.18
C CYS A 193 -3.77 10.11 8.08
N MET A 194 -3.76 8.82 7.76
CA MET A 194 -4.58 8.26 6.69
C MET A 194 -6.04 8.05 7.08
N GLN A 195 -6.34 7.65 8.32
CA GLN A 195 -7.73 7.58 8.82
C GLN A 195 -8.40 8.96 8.84
N LEU A 196 -7.65 10.01 9.19
CA LEU A 196 -8.13 11.39 9.10
C LEU A 196 -8.46 11.77 7.63
N LYS A 197 -7.61 11.37 6.68
CA LYS A 197 -7.87 11.58 5.24
C LYS A 197 -9.10 10.82 4.75
N LEU A 198 -9.38 9.63 5.29
CA LEU A 198 -10.60 8.89 5.00
C LEU A 198 -11.86 9.61 5.50
N MET A 199 -11.77 10.34 6.61
CA MET A 199 -12.88 11.15 7.13
C MET A 199 -13.15 12.40 6.30
N THR A 200 -12.16 12.87 5.53
CA THR A 200 -12.31 14.05 4.65
C THR A 200 -12.68 13.71 3.22
N ILE A 201 -12.79 12.41 2.85
CA ILE A 201 -13.34 12.00 1.56
C ILE A 201 -14.78 12.49 1.49
N SER A 202 -14.97 13.57 0.74
CA SER A 202 -16.27 14.21 0.57
C SER A 202 -17.15 13.31 -0.28
N LEU A 203 -18.19 12.76 0.36
CA LEU A 203 -19.25 11.98 -0.29
C LEU A 203 -20.19 12.85 -1.09
#